data_AF-A0A537DE71-F1
#
_entry.id   AF-A0A537DE71-F1
#
_cell.length_a   1.000
_cell.length_b   1.000
_cell.length_c   1.000
_cell.angle_alpha   90.00
_cell.angle_beta   90.00
_cell.angle_gamma   90.00
#
_symmetry.space_group_name_H-M   'P 1'
#
loop_
_entity.id
_entity.type
_entity.pdbx_description
1 polymer ?
#
loop_
_entity_poly.entity_id
_entity_poly.type
_entity_poly.pdbx_seq_one_letter_code
_entity_poly.pdbx_strand_id
1 'polypeptide(L)'
;MIKERRASAVDQQCVVFKPADRFLFRQKTGTSYWQESDALISETDQQKCRKESVVVTEESNIKADGQNQAKAPPPPAPPPSTYAVRPQAQELTCPTCFTTVPLGTQFCPQCGTAIPPPTWGPTPATAPPSKRPVKLIVGIVLIALLLVGVGGFIVYNNVQRQILQAAKTSDRNAANQSVNQLQPTCISVRTDSSTLYGSPGSFTGYRTVYETLGISNPTRFAMDATWALTLNYPSVGWVLADTESFHLSANGIAHPIFSYRVSGSQLNNLPPNPNLTAFTVTLNGTYVVTGTYATYMLTQNSNYDSSTMSGDGFLASGTSNMPSC
;
A
#
# COMPACT_ATOMS: atom_id res chain seq x y z
N MET A 1 -9.55 53.81 2.24
CA MET A 1 -8.42 53.65 3.19
C MET A 1 -8.78 52.61 4.23
N ILE A 2 -8.51 51.34 3.96
CA ILE A 2 -8.74 50.24 4.90
C ILE A 2 -7.39 49.91 5.53
N LYS A 3 -7.35 50.04 6.85
CA LYS A 3 -6.15 49.95 7.70
C LYS A 3 -5.78 48.47 7.85
N GLU A 4 -4.75 48.04 7.16
CA GLU A 4 -4.11 46.73 7.33
C GLU A 4 -3.61 46.58 8.78
N ARG A 5 -4.27 45.73 9.57
CA ARG A 5 -3.74 45.28 10.86
C ARG A 5 -2.77 44.14 10.58
N ARG A 6 -1.47 44.42 10.68
CA ARG A 6 -0.43 43.37 10.77
C ARG A 6 -0.71 42.52 12.01
N ALA A 7 -1.01 41.24 11.82
CA ALA A 7 -1.01 40.26 12.90
C ALA A 7 0.43 40.03 13.36
N SER A 8 0.65 40.20 14.67
CA SER A 8 1.93 40.03 15.33
C SER A 8 2.35 38.56 15.35
N ALA A 9 3.64 38.33 15.18
CA ALA A 9 4.29 37.02 15.06
C ALA A 9 4.17 36.17 16.33
N VAL A 10 3.29 35.17 16.36
CA VAL A 10 3.37 33.99 17.24
C VAL A 10 2.64 32.80 16.56
N ASP A 11 3.32 31.65 16.43
CA ASP A 11 2.82 30.33 15.98
C ASP A 11 2.37 30.16 14.51
N GLN A 12 3.31 30.19 13.56
CA GLN A 12 3.14 29.58 12.23
C GLN A 12 4.01 28.33 12.11
N GLN A 13 3.45 27.22 11.64
CA GLN A 13 4.16 25.96 11.40
C GLN A 13 4.02 25.58 9.91
N CYS A 14 5.14 25.46 9.18
CA CYS A 14 5.14 25.15 7.74
C CYS A 14 4.99 23.63 7.54
N VAL A 15 3.98 23.18 6.77
CA VAL A 15 3.82 21.76 6.38
C VAL A 15 3.89 21.67 4.86
N VAL A 16 4.84 20.88 4.33
CA VAL A 16 5.04 20.71 2.88
C VAL A 16 4.38 19.41 2.43
N PHE A 17 3.41 19.50 1.52
CA PHE A 17 2.85 18.33 0.81
C PHE A 17 3.32 18.32 -0.65
N LYS A 18 3.94 17.23 -1.07
CA LYS A 18 4.10 16.88 -2.50
C LYS A 18 3.09 15.78 -2.85
N PRO A 19 2.40 15.86 -4.00
CA PRO A 19 2.90 16.43 -5.25
C PRO A 19 1.94 17.48 -5.85
N ALA A 20 2.08 18.78 -5.53
CA ALA A 20 1.37 19.84 -6.26
C ALA A 20 1.91 21.28 -6.09
N ASP A 21 3.11 21.51 -5.52
CA ASP A 21 3.65 22.87 -5.28
C ASP A 21 2.63 23.88 -4.68
N ARG A 22 1.72 23.38 -3.84
CA ARG A 22 0.74 24.20 -3.09
C ARG A 22 1.15 24.21 -1.63
N PHE A 23 1.40 25.41 -1.10
CA PHE A 23 1.67 25.63 0.31
C PHE A 23 0.35 25.90 1.03
N LEU A 24 0.00 25.07 2.02
CA LEU A 24 -1.09 25.36 2.96
C LEU A 24 -0.47 25.78 4.29
N PHE A 25 -0.95 26.89 4.84
CA PHE A 25 -0.44 27.44 6.10
C PHE A 25 -1.51 27.29 7.17
N ARG A 26 -1.09 26.90 8.39
CA ARG A 26 -1.93 26.90 9.58
C ARG A 26 -1.71 28.20 10.35
N GLN A 27 -2.77 28.97 10.59
CA GLN A 27 -2.77 30.05 11.57
C GLN A 27 -3.61 29.66 12.79
N LYS A 28 -3.12 30.03 13.97
CA LYS A 28 -3.79 29.80 15.25
C LYS A 28 -4.69 30.99 15.57
N THR A 29 -5.97 30.89 15.27
CA THR A 29 -6.96 31.89 15.67
C THR A 29 -7.53 31.55 17.03
N GLY A 30 -7.00 32.17 18.10
CA GLY A 30 -7.68 32.52 19.36
C GLY A 30 -8.27 31.43 20.27
N THR A 31 -8.68 30.27 19.77
CA THR A 31 -9.38 29.22 20.52
C THR A 31 -9.27 27.89 19.75
N SER A 32 -8.29 27.06 20.13
CA SER A 32 -8.14 25.60 19.94
C SER A 32 -8.54 24.88 18.62
N TYR A 33 -8.94 25.58 17.56
CA TYR A 33 -9.29 25.00 16.26
C TYR A 33 -8.37 25.53 15.16
N TRP A 34 -7.98 24.64 14.26
CA TRP A 34 -7.21 24.96 13.06
C TRP A 34 -8.19 25.21 11.90
N GLN A 35 -8.06 26.35 11.21
CA GLN A 35 -8.80 26.63 9.98
C GLN A 35 -7.84 26.70 8.79
N GLU A 36 -8.22 26.07 7.68
CA GLU A 36 -7.54 26.18 6.39
C GLU A 36 -7.98 27.48 5.71
N SER A 37 -7.02 28.26 5.20
CA SER A 37 -7.30 29.48 4.44
C SER A 37 -6.50 29.49 3.14
N ASP A 38 -7.16 29.71 2.00
CA ASP A 38 -6.55 29.89 0.67
C ASP A 38 -5.95 31.29 0.46
N ALA A 39 -5.60 32.00 1.54
CA ALA A 39 -5.07 33.36 1.43
C ALA A 39 -3.71 33.37 0.72
N LEU A 40 -3.62 34.10 -0.40
CA LEU A 40 -2.38 34.39 -1.09
C LEU A 40 -1.45 35.19 -0.17
N ILE A 41 -0.38 34.56 0.31
CA ILE A 41 0.63 35.23 1.15
C ILE A 41 1.75 35.82 0.29
N SER A 42 2.36 36.88 0.80
CA SER A 42 3.50 37.59 0.21
C SER A 42 4.68 36.65 -0.11
N GLU A 43 5.34 36.91 -1.24
CA GLU A 43 6.53 36.20 -1.73
C GLU A 43 7.67 36.15 -0.68
N THR A 44 7.71 37.14 0.22
CA THR A 44 8.69 37.23 1.31
C THR A 44 8.49 36.14 2.37
N ASP A 45 7.24 35.74 2.66
CA ASP A 45 6.92 34.69 3.65
C ASP A 45 7.17 33.29 3.08
N GLN A 46 6.98 33.11 1.77
CA GLN A 46 7.36 31.88 1.07
C GLN A 46 8.88 31.64 1.09
N GLN A 47 9.69 32.70 0.97
CA GLN A 47 11.15 32.58 1.10
C GLN A 47 11.59 32.24 2.52
N LYS A 48 10.84 32.64 3.55
CA LYS A 48 11.13 32.32 4.95
C LYS A 48 10.91 30.83 5.25
N CYS A 49 9.76 30.24 4.87
CA CYS A 49 9.54 28.79 5.03
C CYS A 49 10.53 27.92 4.23
N ARG A 50 11.04 28.42 3.08
CA ARG A 50 12.03 27.69 2.26
C ARG A 50 13.41 27.58 2.93
N LYS A 51 13.75 28.49 3.85
CA LYS A 51 15.02 28.47 4.60
C LYS A 51 14.94 27.62 5.88
N GLU A 52 13.75 27.27 6.33
CA GLU A 52 13.50 26.56 7.60
C GLU A 52 13.23 25.06 7.41
N SER A 53 13.11 24.58 6.17
CA SER A 53 13.02 23.15 5.85
C SER A 53 14.40 22.47 5.97
N VAL A 54 14.68 21.90 7.15
CA VAL A 54 15.77 20.92 7.30
C VAL A 54 15.36 19.65 6.57
N VAL A 55 16.16 19.26 5.57
CA VAL A 55 16.07 17.97 4.90
C VAL A 55 16.49 16.90 5.91
N VAL A 56 15.54 16.09 6.38
CA VAL A 56 15.87 14.86 7.12
C VAL A 56 16.18 13.78 6.09
N THR A 57 17.47 13.64 5.76
CA THR A 57 18.02 12.47 5.08
C THR A 57 19.20 11.94 5.88
N GLU A 58 19.12 10.64 6.18
CA GLU A 58 20.17 9.74 6.67
C GLU A 58 20.82 10.05 8.03
N GLU A 59 20.39 9.32 9.06
CA GLU A 59 21.27 8.57 9.98
C GLU A 59 20.44 7.72 10.95
N SER A 60 20.12 6.49 10.55
CA SER A 60 19.87 5.38 11.50
C SER A 60 19.90 4.04 10.75
N ASN A 61 21.08 3.67 10.26
CA ASN A 61 21.37 2.29 9.87
C ASN A 61 22.64 1.88 10.62
N ILE A 62 22.46 1.28 11.81
CA ILE A 62 23.32 0.25 12.41
C ILE A 62 22.49 -0.43 13.50
N LYS A 63 22.35 -1.75 13.36
CA LYS A 63 21.82 -2.77 14.28
C LYS A 63 20.29 -2.82 14.50
N ALA A 64 19.66 -3.70 13.72
CA ALA A 64 18.63 -4.58 14.26
C ALA A 64 18.84 -5.99 13.68
N ASP A 65 18.99 -6.92 14.62
CA ASP A 65 19.15 -8.35 14.44
C ASP A 65 18.06 -8.97 13.56
N GLY A 66 18.47 -10.02 12.85
CA GLY A 66 17.58 -10.81 12.03
C GLY A 66 16.60 -11.62 12.87
N GLN A 67 15.38 -11.74 12.37
CA GLN A 67 14.72 -13.00 12.06
C GLN A 67 13.37 -12.70 11.41
N ASN A 68 12.96 -13.57 10.48
CA ASN A 68 11.71 -13.56 9.70
C ASN A 68 11.78 -12.86 8.33
N GLN A 69 12.72 -13.29 7.49
CA GLN A 69 12.52 -13.26 6.04
C GLN A 69 11.93 -14.59 5.58
N ALA A 70 10.72 -14.52 5.01
CA ALA A 70 10.12 -15.60 4.25
C ALA A 70 11.02 -15.91 3.03
N LYS A 71 11.45 -17.17 2.94
CA LYS A 71 12.33 -17.68 1.90
C LYS A 71 11.61 -17.64 0.54
N ALA A 72 12.13 -16.84 -0.39
CA ALA A 72 11.69 -16.85 -1.78
C ALA A 72 11.93 -18.25 -2.40
N PRO A 73 11.05 -18.72 -3.31
CA PRO A 73 11.24 -19.99 -3.99
C PRO A 73 12.50 -19.95 -4.87
N PRO A 74 13.30 -21.03 -4.93
CA PRO A 74 14.54 -21.05 -5.68
C PRO A 74 14.28 -20.96 -7.20
N PRO A 75 15.17 -20.30 -7.96
CA PRO A 75 15.07 -20.23 -9.41
C PRO A 75 15.19 -21.63 -10.05
N PRO A 76 14.59 -21.85 -11.24
CA PRO A 76 14.69 -23.13 -11.95
C PRO A 76 16.15 -23.44 -12.31
N ALA A 77 16.55 -24.69 -12.10
CA ALA A 77 17.90 -25.16 -12.37
C ALA A 77 18.25 -25.07 -13.88
N PRO A 78 19.48 -24.65 -14.24
CA PRO A 78 19.95 -24.72 -15.62
C PRO A 78 20.12 -26.19 -16.07
N PRO A 79 19.95 -26.50 -17.37
CA PRO A 79 20.10 -27.86 -17.87
C PRO A 79 21.57 -28.34 -17.77
N PRO A 80 21.80 -29.65 -17.56
CA PRO A 80 23.15 -30.19 -17.39
C PRO A 80 23.97 -30.11 -18.69
N SER A 81 25.11 -29.42 -18.63
CA SER A 81 26.10 -29.39 -19.70
C SER A 81 27.07 -30.57 -19.56
N THR A 82 26.84 -31.63 -20.33
CA THR A 82 27.83 -32.70 -20.54
C THR A 82 28.24 -32.74 -22.01
N TYR A 83 29.22 -31.91 -22.36
CA TYR A 83 30.04 -32.15 -23.55
C TYR A 83 31.52 -32.03 -23.15
N ALA A 84 32.07 -33.13 -22.66
CA ALA A 84 33.51 -33.33 -22.65
C ALA A 84 33.94 -33.60 -24.09
N VAL A 85 34.53 -32.59 -24.74
CA VAL A 85 35.21 -32.78 -26.03
C VAL A 85 36.48 -33.57 -25.75
N ARG A 86 36.48 -34.87 -26.07
CA ARG A 86 37.73 -35.63 -26.22
C ARG A 86 38.31 -35.28 -27.60
N PRO A 87 39.62 -35.03 -27.72
CA PRO A 87 40.25 -34.95 -29.03
C PRO A 87 40.14 -36.33 -29.67
N GLN A 88 39.44 -36.44 -30.80
CA GLN A 88 39.48 -37.65 -31.59
C GLN A 88 40.86 -37.75 -32.23
N ALA A 89 41.71 -38.61 -31.67
CA ALA A 89 42.83 -39.16 -32.41
C ALA A 89 42.22 -39.90 -33.61
N GLN A 90 42.53 -39.42 -34.81
CA GLN A 90 42.05 -40.06 -36.02
C GLN A 90 42.81 -41.39 -36.15
N GLU A 91 42.07 -42.49 -36.21
CA GLU A 91 42.60 -43.85 -36.28
C GLU A 91 42.29 -44.44 -37.66
N LEU A 92 43.15 -45.32 -38.16
CA LEU A 92 42.97 -46.01 -39.43
C LEU A 92 43.23 -47.52 -39.28
N THR A 93 42.52 -48.31 -40.08
CA THR A 93 42.49 -49.76 -39.94
C THR A 93 43.56 -50.42 -40.82
N CYS A 94 44.36 -51.32 -40.23
CA CYS A 94 45.36 -52.06 -40.97
C CYS A 94 44.69 -53.01 -41.99
N PRO A 95 45.08 -52.99 -43.29
CA PRO A 95 44.40 -53.75 -44.32
C PRO A 95 44.62 -55.28 -44.25
N THR A 96 45.60 -55.75 -43.48
CA THR A 96 45.95 -57.17 -43.39
C THR A 96 45.40 -57.86 -42.15
N CYS A 97 45.43 -57.22 -40.99
CA CYS A 97 44.96 -57.80 -39.72
C CYS A 97 43.71 -57.11 -39.16
N PHE A 98 43.20 -56.08 -39.86
CA PHE A 98 42.03 -55.28 -39.49
C PHE A 98 42.10 -54.63 -38.10
N THR A 99 43.31 -54.51 -37.53
CA THR A 99 43.52 -53.82 -36.26
C THR A 99 43.59 -52.32 -36.48
N THR A 100 42.89 -51.56 -35.64
CA THR A 100 42.89 -50.10 -35.64
C THR A 100 44.21 -49.55 -35.09
N VAL A 101 44.86 -48.67 -35.83
CA VAL A 101 46.15 -48.07 -35.48
C VAL A 101 46.13 -46.54 -35.64
N PRO A 102 46.89 -45.79 -34.84
CA PRO A 102 46.89 -44.33 -34.90
C PRO A 102 47.52 -43.80 -36.20
N LEU A 103 47.01 -42.65 -36.68
CA LEU A 103 47.53 -41.98 -37.86
C LEU A 103 49.03 -41.62 -37.72
N GLY A 104 49.82 -41.97 -38.74
CA GLY A 104 51.26 -41.67 -38.81
C GLY A 104 52.20 -42.85 -38.52
N THR A 105 51.68 -44.04 -38.16
CA THR A 105 52.51 -45.24 -37.98
C THR A 105 52.89 -45.83 -39.34
N GLN A 106 54.20 -45.97 -39.61
CA GLN A 106 54.70 -46.55 -40.87
C GLN A 106 54.50 -48.08 -40.97
N PHE A 107 54.33 -48.77 -39.83
CA PHE A 107 54.14 -50.21 -39.75
C PHE A 107 53.09 -50.56 -38.69
N CYS A 108 52.28 -51.59 -38.93
CA CYS A 108 51.32 -52.08 -37.95
C CYS A 108 52.03 -52.84 -36.82
N PRO A 109 51.79 -52.51 -35.53
CA PRO A 109 52.46 -53.15 -34.40
C PRO A 109 52.00 -54.59 -34.13
N GLN A 110 50.90 -55.05 -34.74
CA GLN A 110 50.38 -56.40 -34.53
C GLN A 110 50.83 -57.42 -35.59
N CYS A 111 50.98 -56.99 -36.84
CA CYS A 111 51.33 -57.90 -37.94
C CYS A 111 52.58 -57.46 -38.73
N GLY A 112 53.23 -56.36 -38.33
CA GLY A 112 54.47 -55.85 -38.93
C GLY A 112 54.32 -55.30 -40.35
N THR A 113 53.11 -55.29 -40.91
CA THR A 113 52.89 -54.87 -42.30
C THR A 113 53.02 -53.35 -42.43
N ALA A 114 53.73 -52.88 -43.47
CA ALA A 114 53.88 -51.45 -43.75
C ALA A 114 52.53 -50.83 -44.14
N ILE A 115 52.24 -49.65 -43.57
CA ILE A 115 51.03 -48.90 -43.88
C ILE A 115 51.40 -47.86 -44.94
N PRO A 116 50.78 -47.89 -46.13
CA PRO A 116 51.12 -46.94 -47.18
C PRO A 116 50.84 -45.51 -46.70
N PRO A 117 51.77 -44.56 -46.93
CA PRO A 117 51.53 -43.16 -46.58
C PRO A 117 50.29 -42.64 -47.33
N PRO A 118 49.49 -41.74 -46.73
CA PRO A 118 48.31 -41.23 -47.40
C PRO A 118 48.73 -40.50 -48.67
N THR A 119 48.34 -41.04 -49.83
CA THR A 119 48.52 -40.38 -51.12
C THR A 119 47.48 -39.28 -51.25
N TRP A 120 47.70 -38.16 -50.55
CA TRP A 120 47.01 -36.93 -50.85
C TRP A 120 47.42 -36.54 -52.27
N GLY A 121 46.47 -36.56 -53.21
CA GLY A 121 46.66 -35.97 -54.53
C GLY A 121 47.08 -34.51 -54.43
N PRO A 122 47.59 -33.90 -55.51
CA PRO A 122 48.01 -32.49 -55.48
C PRO A 122 46.87 -31.65 -54.92
N THR A 123 47.17 -30.98 -53.80
CA THR A 123 46.28 -30.03 -53.15
C THR A 123 45.78 -29.05 -54.22
N PRO A 124 44.46 -28.88 -54.41
CA PRO A 124 43.97 -27.79 -55.24
C PRO A 124 44.52 -26.50 -54.65
N ALA A 125 45.20 -25.72 -55.49
CA ALA A 125 45.80 -24.45 -55.12
C ALA A 125 44.76 -23.61 -54.36
N THR A 126 45.08 -23.29 -53.11
CA THR A 126 44.28 -22.41 -52.28
C THR A 126 44.08 -21.10 -53.05
N ALA A 127 42.82 -20.82 -53.42
CA ALA A 127 42.47 -19.55 -54.03
C ALA A 127 43.00 -18.40 -53.16
N PRO A 128 43.51 -17.31 -53.77
CA PRO A 128 44.07 -16.19 -53.01
C PRO A 128 43.02 -15.65 -52.02
N PRO A 129 43.42 -15.26 -50.80
CA PRO A 129 42.49 -14.78 -49.79
C PRO A 129 41.75 -13.57 -50.33
N SER A 130 40.44 -13.70 -50.57
CA SER A 130 39.62 -12.54 -50.84
C SER A 130 39.69 -11.64 -49.61
N LYS A 131 40.12 -10.39 -49.80
CA LYS A 131 40.09 -9.36 -48.76
C LYS A 131 38.62 -9.08 -48.42
N ARG A 132 38.01 -9.96 -47.63
CA ARG A 132 36.67 -9.75 -47.09
C ARG A 132 36.73 -8.46 -46.27
N PRO A 133 35.75 -7.56 -46.38
CA PRO A 133 35.72 -6.34 -45.59
C PRO A 133 35.37 -6.71 -44.14
N VAL A 134 36.34 -7.24 -43.38
CA VAL A 134 36.18 -7.63 -41.98
C VAL A 134 35.67 -6.46 -41.14
N LYS A 135 36.04 -5.22 -41.51
CA LYS A 135 35.53 -3.98 -40.91
C LYS A 135 34.01 -3.84 -41.04
N LEU A 136 33.40 -4.30 -42.13
CA LEU A 136 31.96 -4.22 -42.36
C LEU A 136 31.20 -5.27 -41.53
N ILE A 137 31.75 -6.48 -41.40
CA ILE A 137 31.15 -7.54 -40.57
C ILE A 137 31.20 -7.15 -39.08
N VAL A 138 32.34 -6.65 -38.60
CA VAL A 138 32.48 -6.17 -37.21
C VAL A 138 31.55 -4.99 -36.94
N GLY A 139 31.39 -4.07 -37.89
CA GLY A 139 30.44 -2.97 -37.79
C GLY A 139 28.98 -3.43 -37.64
N ILE A 140 28.55 -4.41 -38.44
CA ILE A 140 27.19 -4.97 -38.36
C ILE A 140 26.94 -5.65 -37.01
N VAL A 141 27.89 -6.44 -36.51
CA VAL A 141 27.74 -7.16 -35.23
C VAL A 141 27.63 -6.17 -34.05
N LEU A 142 28.43 -5.09 -34.05
CA LEU A 142 28.35 -4.05 -33.02
C LEU A 142 27.00 -3.32 -33.03
N ILE A 143 26.47 -3.02 -34.21
CA ILE A 143 25.15 -2.38 -34.36
C ILE A 143 24.05 -3.32 -33.86
N ALA A 144 24.11 -4.62 -34.20
CA ALA A 144 23.13 -5.60 -33.75
C ALA A 144 23.12 -5.74 -32.22
N LEU A 145 24.30 -5.78 -31.58
CA LEU A 145 24.41 -5.83 -30.12
C LEU A 145 23.85 -4.56 -29.45
N LEU A 146 24.10 -3.39 -30.04
CA LEU A 146 23.59 -2.12 -29.53
C LEU A 146 22.06 -2.06 -29.63
N LEU A 147 21.48 -2.50 -30.76
CA LEU A 147 20.03 -2.56 -30.94
C LEU A 147 19.36 -3.54 -29.97
N VAL A 148 19.96 -4.71 -29.72
CA VAL A 148 19.44 -5.68 -28.73
C VAL A 148 19.55 -5.12 -27.31
N GLY A 149 20.66 -4.46 -26.96
CA GLY A 149 20.84 -3.84 -25.65
C GLY A 149 19.85 -2.71 -25.38
N VAL A 150 19.71 -1.78 -26.33
CA VAL A 150 18.75 -0.66 -26.22
C VAL A 150 17.30 -1.17 -26.24
N GLY A 151 16.98 -2.11 -27.14
CA GLY A 151 15.65 -2.72 -27.20
C GLY A 151 15.28 -3.46 -25.91
N GLY A 152 16.21 -4.26 -25.37
CA GLY A 152 16.05 -4.94 -24.10
C GLY A 152 15.86 -3.96 -22.93
N PHE A 153 16.63 -2.87 -22.88
CA PHE A 153 16.51 -1.84 -21.85
C PHE A 153 15.16 -1.11 -21.90
N ILE A 154 14.66 -0.77 -23.10
CA ILE A 154 13.36 -0.13 -23.28
C ILE A 154 12.22 -1.06 -22.82
N VAL A 155 12.25 -2.33 -23.24
CA VAL A 155 11.25 -3.32 -22.85
C VAL A 155 11.30 -3.54 -21.32
N TYR A 156 12.48 -3.70 -20.75
CA TYR A 156 12.66 -3.89 -19.31
C TYR A 156 12.07 -2.72 -18.51
N ASN A 157 12.40 -1.48 -18.87
CA ASN A 157 11.88 -0.30 -18.17
C ASN A 157 10.36 -0.17 -18.30
N ASN A 158 9.79 -0.49 -19.46
CA ASN A 158 8.35 -0.45 -19.67
C ASN A 158 7.61 -1.52 -18.85
N VAL A 159 8.15 -2.75 -18.80
CA VAL A 159 7.58 -3.85 -18.00
C VAL A 159 7.60 -3.50 -16.51
N GLN A 160 8.70 -2.96 -15.99
CA GLN A 160 8.79 -2.55 -14.58
C GLN A 160 7.76 -1.46 -14.23
N ARG A 161 7.54 -0.49 -15.12
CA ARG A 161 6.52 0.55 -14.92
C ARG A 161 5.10 -0.04 -14.91
N GLN A 162 4.81 -0.99 -15.79
CA GLN A 162 3.50 -1.66 -15.82
C GLN A 162 3.25 -2.46 -14.54
N ILE A 163 4.25 -3.18 -14.02
CA ILE A 163 4.13 -3.93 -12.77
C ILE A 163 3.85 -2.98 -11.60
N LEU A 164 4.58 -1.86 -11.50
CA LEU A 164 4.35 -0.87 -10.44
C LEU A 164 2.97 -0.21 -10.56
N GLN A 165 2.51 0.12 -11.77
CA GLN A 165 1.18 0.68 -11.98
C GLN A 165 0.06 -0.30 -11.64
N ALA A 166 0.22 -1.57 -12.03
CA ALA A 166 -0.70 -2.63 -11.67
C ALA A 166 -0.75 -2.83 -10.15
N ALA A 167 0.41 -2.82 -9.47
CA ALA A 167 0.49 -2.92 -8.02
C ALA A 167 -0.19 -1.73 -7.32
N LYS A 168 0.02 -0.49 -7.79
CA LYS A 168 -0.65 0.71 -7.26
C LYS A 168 -2.17 0.65 -7.44
N THR A 169 -2.63 0.21 -8.60
CA THR A 169 -4.07 0.10 -8.90
C THR A 169 -4.72 -0.98 -8.04
N SER A 170 -4.04 -2.13 -7.90
CA SER A 170 -4.48 -3.21 -7.02
C SER A 170 -4.55 -2.76 -5.55
N ASP A 171 -3.51 -2.07 -5.05
CA ASP A 171 -3.47 -1.53 -3.69
C ASP A 171 -4.60 -0.52 -3.45
N ARG A 172 -4.82 0.40 -4.38
CA ARG A 172 -5.93 1.36 -4.34
C ARG A 172 -7.30 0.69 -4.32
N ASN A 173 -7.50 -0.31 -5.17
CA ASN A 173 -8.78 -1.02 -5.24
C ASN A 173 -9.04 -1.78 -3.92
N ALA A 174 -8.01 -2.42 -3.36
CA ALA A 174 -8.13 -3.11 -2.08
C ALA A 174 -8.38 -2.13 -0.91
N ALA A 175 -7.71 -0.97 -0.90
CA ALA A 175 -7.94 0.08 0.11
C ALA A 175 -9.34 0.69 0.00
N ASN A 176 -9.84 0.94 -1.21
CA ASN A 176 -11.20 1.44 -1.43
C ASN A 176 -12.27 0.47 -0.92
N GLN A 177 -11.99 -0.83 -0.92
CA GLN A 177 -12.89 -1.87 -0.42
C GLN A 177 -12.66 -2.21 1.06
N SER A 178 -11.67 -1.63 1.72
CA SER A 178 -11.32 -2.03 3.10
C SER A 178 -12.37 -1.58 4.11
N VAL A 179 -12.97 -0.41 3.92
CA VAL A 179 -14.02 0.14 4.80
C VAL A 179 -15.28 -0.73 4.78
N ASN A 180 -15.64 -1.30 3.63
CA ASN A 180 -16.78 -2.21 3.50
C ASN A 180 -16.56 -3.57 4.18
N GLN A 181 -15.32 -3.88 4.56
CA GLN A 181 -14.95 -5.13 5.23
C GLN A 181 -14.90 -4.98 6.76
N LEU A 182 -15.12 -3.78 7.29
CA LEU A 182 -15.22 -3.58 8.73
C LEU A 182 -16.37 -4.38 9.32
N GLN A 183 -16.14 -5.00 10.47
CA GLN A 183 -17.16 -5.83 11.13
C GLN A 183 -17.47 -5.29 12.52
N PRO A 184 -18.76 -5.11 12.87
CA PRO A 184 -19.15 -4.80 14.23
C PRO A 184 -18.87 -6.01 15.14
N THR A 185 -18.28 -5.80 16.32
CA THR A 185 -17.88 -6.87 17.24
C THR A 185 -18.66 -6.88 18.56
N CYS A 186 -18.91 -5.72 19.15
CA CYS A 186 -19.60 -5.60 20.44
C CYS A 186 -20.30 -4.24 20.58
N ILE A 187 -21.25 -4.16 21.50
CA ILE A 187 -21.92 -2.91 21.87
C ILE A 187 -22.17 -2.86 23.37
N SER A 188 -21.85 -1.73 24.00
CA SER A 188 -22.11 -1.50 25.43
C SER A 188 -22.67 -0.12 25.67
N VAL A 189 -23.67 -0.02 26.53
CA VAL A 189 -24.27 1.26 26.94
C VAL A 189 -24.08 1.44 28.43
N ARG A 190 -23.44 2.54 28.83
CA ARG A 190 -23.25 2.94 30.23
C ARG A 190 -23.87 4.30 30.46
N THR A 191 -24.58 4.45 31.57
CA THR A 191 -25.15 5.75 31.97
C THR A 191 -24.46 6.29 33.21
N ASP A 192 -24.11 7.57 33.19
CA ASP A 192 -23.64 8.33 34.36
C ASP A 192 -24.68 9.39 34.73
N SER A 193 -25.19 9.31 35.97
CA SER A 193 -26.16 10.25 36.54
C SER A 193 -25.60 11.03 37.72
N SER A 194 -24.29 11.02 37.95
CA SER A 194 -23.63 11.73 39.06
C SER A 194 -23.87 13.26 39.05
N THR A 195 -24.19 13.80 37.88
CA THR A 195 -24.47 15.23 37.64
C THR A 195 -25.97 15.53 37.45
N LEU A 196 -26.84 14.55 37.70
CA LEU A 196 -28.28 14.69 37.65
C LEU A 196 -28.85 14.72 39.08
N TYR A 197 -29.61 15.77 39.39
CA TYR A 197 -30.20 15.96 40.71
C TYR A 197 -31.72 16.13 40.62
N GLY A 198 -32.45 15.73 41.65
CA GLY A 198 -33.90 15.87 41.74
C GLY A 198 -34.65 14.56 41.45
N SER A 199 -35.95 14.69 41.22
CA SER A 199 -36.87 13.57 40.98
C SER A 199 -37.61 13.75 39.64
N PRO A 200 -38.31 12.72 39.13
CA PRO A 200 -39.09 12.83 37.90
C PRO A 200 -39.99 14.08 37.90
N GLY A 201 -39.86 14.92 36.86
CA GLY A 201 -40.58 16.19 36.72
C GLY A 201 -39.88 17.41 37.35
N SER A 202 -38.75 17.24 38.04
CA SER A 202 -37.99 18.33 38.67
C SER A 202 -36.47 18.16 38.56
N PHE A 203 -35.98 17.38 37.60
CA PHE A 203 -34.56 17.16 37.39
C PHE A 203 -33.81 18.45 37.04
N THR A 204 -32.60 18.58 37.59
CA THR A 204 -31.62 19.62 37.26
C THR A 204 -30.27 18.99 36.93
N GLY A 205 -29.43 19.68 36.15
CA GLY A 205 -28.17 19.12 35.65
C GLY A 205 -28.35 18.27 34.41
N TYR A 206 -27.56 17.20 34.27
CA TYR A 206 -27.60 16.31 33.12
C TYR A 206 -27.20 14.87 33.47
N ARG A 207 -27.56 13.96 32.59
CA ARG A 207 -27.10 12.58 32.54
C ARG A 207 -26.25 12.40 31.30
N THR A 208 -25.16 11.66 31.41
CA THR A 208 -24.34 11.29 30.25
C THR A 208 -24.57 9.83 29.91
N VAL A 209 -24.88 9.54 28.65
CA VAL A 209 -24.99 8.19 28.10
C VAL A 209 -23.74 7.94 27.26
N TYR A 210 -22.98 6.93 27.64
CA TYR A 210 -21.82 6.47 26.91
C TYR A 210 -22.19 5.23 26.10
N GLU A 211 -21.93 5.26 24.79
CA GLU A 211 -22.09 4.12 23.90
C GLU A 211 -20.73 3.70 23.35
N THR A 212 -20.31 2.49 23.71
CA THR A 212 -19.10 1.88 23.17
C THR A 212 -19.48 0.96 22.02
N LEU A 213 -18.85 1.15 20.86
CA LEU A 213 -19.00 0.29 19.70
C LEU A 213 -17.67 -0.41 19.42
N GLY A 214 -17.68 -1.73 19.37
CA GLY A 214 -16.52 -2.52 18.95
C GLY A 214 -16.51 -2.70 17.44
N ILE A 215 -15.37 -2.43 16.81
CA ILE A 215 -15.17 -2.62 15.36
C ILE A 215 -13.88 -3.36 15.11
N SER A 216 -13.93 -4.44 14.33
CA SER A 216 -12.74 -5.12 13.83
C SER A 216 -12.39 -4.68 12.40
N ASN A 217 -11.09 -4.59 12.16
CA ASN A 217 -10.50 -4.37 10.86
C ASN A 217 -9.82 -5.66 10.39
N PRO A 218 -10.49 -6.52 9.60
CA PRO A 218 -9.86 -7.75 9.10
C PRO A 218 -8.86 -7.49 7.97
N THR A 219 -8.65 -6.23 7.58
CA THR A 219 -7.81 -5.89 6.44
C THR A 219 -6.38 -5.60 6.87
N ARG A 220 -5.45 -5.66 5.91
CA ARG A 220 -4.04 -5.30 6.12
C ARG A 220 -3.79 -3.80 6.22
N PHE A 221 -4.81 -2.96 6.04
CA PHE A 221 -4.66 -1.51 6.00
C PHE A 221 -4.99 -0.92 7.37
N ALA A 222 -4.03 -0.21 7.97
CA ALA A 222 -4.34 0.63 9.11
C ALA A 222 -5.13 1.86 8.63
N MET A 223 -6.08 2.32 9.46
CA MET A 223 -6.90 3.48 9.12
C MET A 223 -7.14 4.36 10.34
N ASP A 224 -7.14 5.66 10.13
CA ASP A 224 -7.66 6.63 11.11
C ASP A 224 -9.10 6.94 10.71
N ALA A 225 -10.03 6.69 11.61
CA ALA A 225 -11.46 6.87 11.40
C ALA A 225 -11.97 8.03 12.23
N THR A 226 -12.88 8.82 11.66
CA THR A 226 -13.69 9.82 12.36
C THR A 226 -15.15 9.51 12.09
N TRP A 227 -15.89 9.19 13.14
CA TRP A 227 -17.29 8.79 13.07
C TRP A 227 -18.16 9.83 13.73
N ALA A 228 -19.13 10.37 12.99
CA ALA A 228 -20.20 11.18 13.55
C ALA A 228 -21.46 10.34 13.65
N LEU A 229 -21.88 10.05 14.89
CA LEU A 229 -23.03 9.21 15.19
C LEU A 229 -24.18 10.09 15.69
N THR A 230 -25.36 9.93 15.10
CA THR A 230 -26.57 10.66 15.46
C THR A 230 -27.71 9.69 15.76
N LEU A 231 -28.29 9.81 16.95
CA LEU A 231 -29.48 9.10 17.40
C LEU A 231 -30.66 10.06 17.40
N ASN A 232 -31.71 9.75 16.67
CA ASN A 232 -32.94 10.53 16.62
C ASN A 232 -34.11 9.73 17.20
N TYR A 233 -34.67 10.24 18.30
CA TYR A 233 -35.83 9.70 19.00
C TYR A 233 -37.05 10.59 18.72
N PRO A 234 -37.82 10.31 17.65
CA PRO A 234 -38.90 11.20 17.21
C PRO A 234 -40.05 11.30 18.23
N SER A 235 -40.30 10.25 19.01
CA SER A 235 -41.38 10.22 20.01
C SER A 235 -41.19 11.24 21.15
N VAL A 236 -39.95 11.62 21.43
CA VAL A 236 -39.57 12.56 22.49
C VAL A 236 -38.87 13.80 21.95
N GLY A 237 -38.71 13.91 20.62
CA GLY A 237 -38.06 15.03 19.96
C GLY A 237 -36.57 15.19 20.31
N TRP A 238 -35.88 14.11 20.67
CA TRP A 238 -34.45 14.16 21.00
C TRP A 238 -33.61 13.83 19.78
N VAL A 239 -32.58 14.65 19.55
CA VAL A 239 -31.49 14.36 18.61
C VAL A 239 -30.20 14.42 19.40
N LEU A 240 -29.57 13.27 19.57
CA LEU A 240 -28.30 13.12 20.29
C LEU A 240 -27.23 12.86 19.24
N ALA A 241 -26.18 13.67 19.22
CA ALA A 241 -25.11 13.53 18.26
C ALA A 241 -23.76 13.70 18.95
N ASP A 242 -22.79 12.91 18.51
CA ASP A 242 -21.41 13.00 18.96
C ASP A 242 -20.46 12.58 17.84
N THR A 243 -19.19 12.98 17.95
CA THR A 243 -18.17 12.68 16.94
C THR A 243 -16.89 12.22 17.59
N GLU A 244 -16.45 11.03 17.20
CA GLU A 244 -15.27 10.38 17.77
C GLU A 244 -14.24 10.03 16.71
N SER A 245 -12.97 10.21 17.04
CA SER A 245 -11.84 9.86 16.17
C SER A 245 -10.95 8.81 16.82
N PHE A 246 -10.60 7.78 16.06
CA PHE A 246 -9.91 6.60 16.59
C PHE A 246 -9.07 5.92 15.51
N HIS A 247 -8.03 5.21 15.97
CA HIS A 247 -7.14 4.46 15.11
C HIS A 247 -7.58 2.99 15.03
N LEU A 248 -7.72 2.47 13.81
CA LEU A 248 -7.93 1.06 13.50
C LEU A 248 -6.63 0.48 12.95
N SER A 249 -5.94 -0.30 13.78
CA SER A 249 -4.78 -1.06 13.31
C SER A 249 -5.20 -2.15 12.31
N ALA A 250 -4.27 -2.54 11.45
CA ALA A 250 -4.46 -3.68 10.54
C ALA A 250 -4.66 -4.97 11.34
N ASN A 251 -5.67 -5.77 10.99
CA ASN A 251 -6.08 -6.97 11.73
C ASN A 251 -6.40 -6.70 13.22
N GLY A 252 -6.81 -5.46 13.54
CA GLY A 252 -7.06 -4.99 14.89
C GLY A 252 -8.53 -4.81 15.24
N ILE A 253 -8.77 -4.39 16.48
CA ILE A 253 -10.09 -4.00 16.98
C ILE A 253 -9.96 -2.65 17.66
N ALA A 254 -10.95 -1.78 17.48
CA ALA A 254 -11.08 -0.53 18.22
C ALA A 254 -12.43 -0.42 18.92
N HIS A 255 -12.47 0.44 19.93
CA HIS A 255 -13.63 0.67 20.79
C HIS A 255 -13.89 2.17 20.96
N PRO A 256 -14.33 2.91 19.92
CA PRO A 256 -14.81 4.28 20.07
C PRO A 256 -15.94 4.37 21.11
N ILE A 257 -15.95 5.47 21.87
CA ILE A 257 -16.93 5.73 22.93
C ILE A 257 -17.62 7.05 22.65
N PHE A 258 -18.89 7.01 22.29
CA PHE A 258 -19.71 8.20 22.07
C PHE A 258 -20.36 8.65 23.39
N SER A 259 -20.47 9.94 23.61
CA SER A 259 -20.92 10.56 24.85
C SER A 259 -22.05 11.54 24.60
N TYR A 260 -23.27 11.13 24.94
CA TYR A 260 -24.47 11.94 24.76
C TYR A 260 -24.95 12.53 26.07
N ARG A 261 -25.20 13.84 26.07
CA ARG A 261 -25.77 14.53 27.24
C ARG A 261 -27.28 14.67 27.09
N VAL A 262 -28.00 14.15 28.08
CA VAL A 262 -29.44 14.35 28.24
C VAL A 262 -29.64 15.26 29.45
N SER A 263 -30.14 16.46 29.21
CA SER A 263 -30.38 17.46 30.25
C SER A 263 -31.57 17.09 31.15
N GLY A 264 -31.57 17.59 32.38
CA GLY A 264 -32.71 17.48 33.28
C GLY A 264 -34.00 18.06 32.69
N SER A 265 -33.91 19.15 31.92
CA SER A 265 -35.06 19.73 31.22
C SER A 265 -35.63 18.80 30.14
N GLN A 266 -34.79 18.12 29.36
CA GLN A 266 -35.23 17.09 28.41
C GLN A 266 -35.95 15.95 29.13
N LEU A 267 -35.44 15.49 30.28
CA LEU A 267 -36.06 14.45 31.09
C LEU A 267 -37.40 14.89 31.70
N ASN A 268 -37.49 16.14 32.15
CA ASN A 268 -38.72 16.69 32.73
C ASN A 268 -39.83 16.89 31.70
N ASN A 269 -39.46 17.13 30.44
CA ASN A 269 -40.38 17.37 29.34
C ASN A 269 -40.73 16.11 28.54
N LEU A 270 -40.48 14.92 29.10
CA LEU A 270 -40.89 13.67 28.47
C LEU A 270 -42.43 13.58 28.41
N PRO A 271 -43.00 13.11 27.28
CA PRO A 271 -44.42 12.82 27.21
C PRO A 271 -44.80 11.69 28.18
N PRO A 272 -46.09 11.52 28.55
CA PRO A 272 -46.52 10.52 29.52
C PRO A 272 -46.16 9.07 29.17
N ASN A 273 -46.06 8.74 27.88
CA ASN A 273 -45.67 7.42 27.38
C ASN A 273 -44.54 7.59 26.33
N PRO A 274 -43.31 7.89 26.76
CA PRO A 274 -42.21 8.12 25.83
C PRO A 274 -41.79 6.78 25.20
N ASN A 275 -41.76 6.72 23.87
CA ASN A 275 -41.28 5.54 23.17
C ASN A 275 -39.79 5.70 22.81
N LEU A 276 -38.92 5.30 23.73
CA LEU A 276 -37.46 5.33 23.53
C LEU A 276 -36.92 4.08 22.82
N THR A 277 -37.78 3.11 22.45
CA THR A 277 -37.34 1.94 21.69
C THR A 277 -37.39 2.19 20.17
N ALA A 278 -38.19 3.16 19.73
CA ALA A 278 -38.24 3.64 18.36
C ALA A 278 -37.27 4.82 18.14
N PHE A 279 -36.21 4.58 17.40
CA PHE A 279 -35.18 5.57 17.05
C PHE A 279 -34.55 5.25 15.71
N THR A 280 -33.94 6.28 15.12
CA THR A 280 -33.10 6.14 13.94
C THR A 280 -31.66 6.51 14.28
N VAL A 281 -30.72 5.83 13.65
CA VAL A 281 -29.29 6.06 13.77
C VAL A 281 -28.75 6.46 12.42
N THR A 282 -27.95 7.52 12.38
CA THR A 282 -27.15 7.90 11.21
C THR A 282 -25.69 7.93 11.63
N LEU A 283 -24.84 7.22 10.89
CA LEU A 283 -23.41 7.16 11.05
C LEU A 283 -22.73 7.70 9.79
N ASN A 284 -22.07 8.85 9.93
CA ASN A 284 -21.19 9.40 8.89
C ASN A 284 -19.73 9.12 9.27
N GLY A 285 -19.11 8.16 8.59
CA GLY A 285 -17.71 7.79 8.78
C GLY A 285 -16.82 8.41 7.72
N THR A 286 -15.71 9.01 8.15
CA THR A 286 -14.58 9.39 7.30
C THR A 286 -13.37 8.55 7.69
N TYR A 287 -12.65 8.03 6.71
CA TYR A 287 -11.53 7.10 6.92
C TYR A 287 -10.31 7.57 6.12
N VAL A 288 -9.17 7.67 6.78
CA VAL A 288 -7.85 7.84 6.17
C VAL A 288 -7.16 6.49 6.17
N VAL A 289 -7.21 5.78 5.04
CA VAL A 289 -6.64 4.44 4.88
C VAL A 289 -5.19 4.55 4.44
N THR A 290 -4.28 3.94 5.20
CA THR A 290 -2.85 3.94 4.89
C THR A 290 -2.50 2.70 4.05
N GLY A 291 -2.32 2.92 2.74
CA GLY A 291 -1.90 1.91 1.78
C GLY A 291 -0.39 1.77 1.68
N THR A 292 0.07 0.82 0.83
CA THR A 292 1.51 0.61 0.61
C THR A 292 2.14 1.75 -0.20
N TYR A 293 1.37 2.37 -1.11
CA TYR A 293 1.89 3.38 -2.04
C TYR A 293 1.33 4.80 -1.83
N ALA A 294 0.22 4.93 -1.11
CA ALA A 294 -0.46 6.20 -0.87
C ALA A 294 -1.43 6.09 0.31
N THR A 295 -1.91 7.23 0.80
CA THR A 295 -3.07 7.32 1.69
C THR A 295 -4.34 7.61 0.89
N TYR A 296 -5.46 7.02 1.30
CA TYR A 296 -6.74 7.16 0.62
C TYR A 296 -7.78 7.68 1.60
N MET A 297 -8.56 8.68 1.20
CA MET A 297 -9.65 9.22 2.00
C MET A 297 -10.98 8.69 1.49
N LEU A 298 -11.75 8.06 2.38
CA LEU A 298 -13.01 7.42 2.07
C LEU A 298 -14.09 7.95 3.01
N THR A 299 -15.32 7.99 2.52
CA THR A 299 -16.49 8.37 3.30
C THR A 299 -17.55 7.31 3.17
N GLN A 300 -18.21 6.97 4.28
CA GLN A 300 -19.33 6.04 4.32
C GLN A 300 -20.46 6.69 5.11
N ASN A 301 -21.69 6.57 4.59
CA ASN A 301 -22.90 6.88 5.33
C ASN A 301 -23.64 5.57 5.59
N SER A 302 -24.10 5.38 6.83
CA SER A 302 -24.90 4.23 7.23
C SER A 302 -26.09 4.71 8.05
N ASN A 303 -27.24 4.10 7.86
CA ASN A 303 -28.47 4.39 8.55
C ASN A 303 -29.05 3.12 9.16
N TYR A 304 -29.76 3.28 10.28
CA TYR A 304 -30.50 2.20 10.92
C TYR A 304 -31.81 2.74 11.49
N ASP A 305 -32.86 1.93 11.35
CA ASP A 305 -34.17 2.18 11.91
C ASP A 305 -34.54 1.03 12.84
N SER A 306 -34.70 1.34 14.13
CA SER A 306 -35.00 0.33 15.15
C SER A 306 -36.44 -0.19 15.04
N SER A 307 -37.35 0.56 14.43
CA SER A 307 -38.76 0.18 14.30
C SER A 307 -38.98 -0.92 13.26
N THR A 308 -38.19 -0.90 12.19
CA THR A 308 -38.16 -1.92 11.14
C THR A 308 -37.02 -2.91 11.30
N MET A 309 -36.12 -2.69 12.27
CA MET A 309 -34.88 -3.44 12.48
C MET A 309 -34.04 -3.54 11.19
N SER A 310 -34.02 -2.47 10.40
CA SER A 310 -33.36 -2.45 9.10
C SER A 310 -32.38 -1.29 9.01
N GLY A 311 -31.29 -1.50 8.28
CA GLY A 311 -30.31 -0.46 8.01
C GLY A 311 -29.56 -0.68 6.71
N ASP A 312 -28.66 0.23 6.41
CA ASP A 312 -27.70 0.14 5.31
C ASP A 312 -26.25 0.30 5.82
N GLY A 313 -25.29 0.02 4.94
CA GLY A 313 -23.87 0.16 5.25
C GLY A 313 -23.43 -0.66 6.47
N PHE A 314 -22.61 -0.05 7.32
CA PHE A 314 -22.05 -0.68 8.53
C PHE A 314 -23.13 -1.07 9.54
N LEU A 315 -24.26 -0.35 9.57
CA LEU A 315 -25.34 -0.58 10.53
C LEU A 315 -26.34 -1.65 10.07
N ALA A 316 -26.23 -2.15 8.83
CA ALA A 316 -27.08 -3.22 8.30
C ALA A 316 -26.74 -4.61 8.86
N SER A 317 -25.47 -4.82 9.23
CA SER A 317 -24.96 -6.12 9.70
C SER A 317 -25.23 -6.31 11.19
N GLY A 318 -26.43 -6.80 11.51
CA GLY A 318 -26.68 -7.63 12.69
C GLY A 318 -26.61 -6.94 14.06
N THR A 319 -27.67 -6.23 14.45
CA THR A 319 -27.86 -5.79 15.85
C THR A 319 -28.52 -6.85 16.74
N SER A 320 -28.92 -7.99 16.17
CA SER A 320 -29.57 -9.07 16.91
C SER A 320 -28.54 -9.89 17.68
N ASN A 321 -28.18 -9.44 18.89
CA ASN A 321 -27.32 -10.12 19.88
C ASN A 321 -25.81 -9.95 19.74
N MET A 322 -25.33 -8.72 19.52
CA MET A 322 -23.91 -8.44 19.76
C MET A 322 -23.58 -8.53 21.27
N PRO A 323 -22.41 -9.09 21.65
CA PRO A 323 -21.98 -9.12 23.04
C PRO A 323 -21.65 -7.73 23.57
N SER A 324 -21.60 -7.60 24.89
CA SER A 324 -21.05 -6.42 25.57
C SER A 324 -19.56 -6.30 25.24
N CYS A 325 -19.13 -5.10 24.90
CA CYS A 325 -17.77 -4.64 25.19
C CYS A 325 -17.60 -4.54 26.73
#